data_AF-A0A6A7M2G2-F1
#
_entry.id   AF-A0A6A7M2G2-F1
#
_cell.length_a   1.000
_cell.length_b   1.000
_cell.length_c   1.000
_cell.angle_alpha   90.00
_cell.angle_beta   90.00
_cell.angle_gamma   90.00
#
_symmetry.space_group_name_H-M   'P 1'
#
loop_
_entity.id
_entity.type
_entity.pdbx_description
1 polymer ?
#
loop_
_entity_poly.entity_id
_entity_poly.type
_entity_poly.pdbx_seq_one_letter_code
_entity_poly.pdbx_strand_id
1 'polypeptide(L)'
;MASVTGTWLLQRSVGDMRARELALTGRLMDAEELKQIGILNQIVPADQVLPAAFAICEQLAESPADSYARTKTWLYESLSDEITTVLRDAARLHRQGFKSGVSQAGVTHFLRPNVKSA
;
A
#
# COMPACT_ATOMS: atom_id res chain seq x y z
N MET A 1 11.65 -2.94 -8.24
CA MET A 1 10.36 -3.64 -8.45
C MET A 1 9.35 -3.12 -7.44
N ALA A 2 8.07 -3.04 -7.82
CA ALA A 2 6.98 -2.72 -6.90
C ALA A 2 6.87 -3.76 -5.76
N SER A 3 6.27 -3.38 -4.64
CA SER A 3 6.07 -4.24 -3.46
C SER A 3 5.38 -5.56 -3.81
N VAL A 4 5.74 -6.64 -3.08
CA VAL A 4 5.16 -8.00 -3.25
C VAL A 4 3.64 -7.99 -3.01
N THR A 5 3.19 -7.21 -2.03
CA THR A 5 1.77 -7.08 -1.65
C THR A 5 1.12 -5.82 -2.23
N GLY A 6 1.91 -4.77 -2.44
CA GLY A 6 1.41 -3.43 -2.75
C GLY A 6 0.67 -3.36 -4.09
N THR A 7 1.15 -4.06 -5.13
CA THR A 7 0.50 -4.03 -6.44
C THR A 7 -0.90 -4.66 -6.41
N TRP A 8 -1.07 -5.75 -5.66
CA TRP A 8 -2.39 -6.40 -5.53
C TRP A 8 -3.38 -5.53 -4.78
N LEU A 9 -2.97 -4.95 -3.64
CA LEU A 9 -3.80 -4.02 -2.87
C LEU A 9 -4.18 -2.80 -3.73
N LEU A 10 -3.21 -2.21 -4.41
CA LEU A 10 -3.42 -1.03 -5.24
C LEU A 10 -4.40 -1.31 -6.39
N GLN A 11 -4.27 -2.45 -7.09
CA GLN A 11 -5.22 -2.84 -8.14
C GLN A 11 -6.65 -2.94 -7.62
N ARG A 12 -6.85 -3.46 -6.40
CA ARG A 12 -8.20 -3.56 -5.80
C ARG A 12 -8.73 -2.20 -5.33
N SER A 13 -7.86 -1.31 -4.89
CA SER A 13 -8.26 0.04 -4.44
C SER A 13 -8.61 0.96 -5.61
N VAL A 14 -7.80 0.99 -6.67
CA VAL A 14 -7.91 2.02 -7.73
C VAL A 14 -8.18 1.48 -9.14
N GLY A 15 -8.29 0.16 -9.29
CA GLY A 15 -8.48 -0.52 -10.58
C GLY A 15 -7.17 -0.74 -11.36
N ASP A 16 -7.22 -1.59 -12.39
CA ASP A 16 -6.03 -2.05 -13.12
C ASP A 16 -5.27 -0.92 -13.85
N MET A 17 -6.00 -0.05 -14.56
CA MET A 17 -5.37 1.01 -15.36
C MET A 17 -4.54 1.97 -14.51
N ARG A 18 -5.13 2.47 -13.42
CA ARG A 18 -4.47 3.42 -12.52
C ARG A 18 -3.38 2.74 -11.70
N ALA A 19 -3.58 1.49 -11.27
CA ALA A 19 -2.54 0.76 -10.57
C ALA A 19 -1.30 0.53 -11.44
N ARG A 20 -1.46 0.22 -12.74
CA ARG A 20 -0.32 0.10 -13.67
C ARG A 20 0.39 1.42 -13.89
N GLU A 21 -0.35 2.51 -14.09
CA GLU A 21 0.24 3.85 -14.21
C GLU A 21 1.11 4.15 -12.99
N LEU A 22 0.53 4.09 -11.79
CA LEU A 22 1.24 4.40 -10.55
C LEU A 22 2.43 3.46 -10.27
N ALA A 23 2.28 2.15 -10.52
CA ALA A 23 3.34 1.18 -10.29
C ALA A 23 4.52 1.32 -11.27
N LEU A 24 4.28 1.83 -12.48
CA LEU A 24 5.30 2.01 -13.51
C LEU A 24 5.94 3.39 -13.48
N THR A 25 5.16 4.45 -13.23
CA THR A 25 5.67 5.83 -13.18
C THR A 25 6.33 6.16 -11.85
N GLY A 26 5.84 5.58 -10.74
CA GLY A 26 6.30 5.91 -9.40
C GLY A 26 6.08 7.39 -9.03
N ARG A 27 5.15 8.08 -9.70
CA ARG A 27 4.89 9.50 -9.44
C ARG A 27 4.31 9.69 -8.04
N LEU A 28 4.56 10.88 -7.48
CA LEU A 28 3.92 11.32 -6.24
C LEU A 28 2.51 11.85 -6.54
N MET A 29 1.64 11.76 -5.55
CA MET A 29 0.26 12.25 -5.57
C MET A 29 0.01 13.10 -4.31
N ASP A 30 -0.85 14.12 -4.44
CA ASP A 30 -1.33 14.89 -3.31
C ASP A 30 -2.47 14.16 -2.56
N ALA A 31 -2.88 14.72 -1.41
CA ALA A 31 -3.89 14.09 -0.55
C ALA A 31 -5.27 14.06 -1.23
N GLU A 32 -5.61 15.12 -1.96
CA GLU A 32 -6.87 15.30 -2.65
C GLU A 32 -7.08 14.24 -3.73
N GLU A 33 -6.07 14.00 -4.57
CA GLU A 33 -6.09 12.93 -5.57
C GLU A 33 -6.24 11.57 -4.88
N LEU A 34 -5.45 11.30 -3.84
CA LEU A 34 -5.51 10.04 -3.09
C LEU A 34 -6.89 9.79 -2.48
N LYS A 35 -7.58 10.84 -2.03
CA LYS A 35 -8.95 10.77 -1.51
C LYS A 35 -9.96 10.51 -2.62
N GLN A 36 -9.82 11.16 -3.78
CA GLN A 36 -10.71 10.96 -4.93
C GLN A 36 -10.64 9.54 -5.48
N ILE A 37 -9.45 8.94 -5.50
CA ILE A 37 -9.25 7.58 -6.01
C ILE A 37 -9.50 6.49 -4.95
N GLY A 38 -9.88 6.87 -3.73
CA GLY A 38 -10.27 5.93 -2.67
C GLY A 38 -9.11 5.28 -1.91
N ILE A 39 -7.90 5.83 -1.99
CA ILE A 39 -6.78 5.40 -1.13
C ILE A 39 -6.91 5.99 0.28
N LEU A 40 -7.39 7.24 0.39
CA LEU A 40 -7.63 7.89 1.67
C LEU A 40 -9.12 7.94 2.01
N ASN A 41 -9.45 7.72 3.30
CA ASN A 41 -10.81 7.83 3.81
C ASN A 41 -11.20 9.24 4.23
N GLN A 42 -10.24 10.09 4.63
CA GLN A 42 -10.51 11.48 5.01
C GLN A 42 -9.24 12.32 4.89
N ILE A 43 -9.42 13.63 4.72
CA ILE A 43 -8.35 14.64 4.78
C ILE A 43 -8.73 15.61 5.89
N VAL A 44 -7.79 15.88 6.80
CA VAL A 44 -7.95 16.79 7.93
C VAL A 44 -6.69 17.64 8.09
N PRO A 45 -6.75 18.81 8.77
CA PRO A 45 -5.57 19.56 9.17
C PRO A 45 -4.55 18.68 9.92
N ALA A 46 -3.25 19.00 9.78
CA ALA A 46 -2.17 18.17 10.30
C ALA A 46 -2.24 17.95 11.83
N ASP A 47 -2.66 18.97 12.56
CA ASP A 47 -2.88 18.94 14.02
C ASP A 47 -4.11 18.13 14.45
N GLN A 48 -5.00 17.78 13.50
CA GLN A 48 -6.24 17.05 13.74
C GLN A 48 -6.20 15.58 13.33
N VAL A 49 -5.08 15.08 12.81
CA VAL A 49 -4.94 13.68 12.36
C VAL A 49 -5.24 12.70 13.50
N LEU A 50 -4.64 12.90 14.67
CA LEU A 50 -4.86 12.01 15.82
C LEU A 50 -6.25 12.18 16.43
N PRO A 51 -6.75 13.40 16.72
CA PRO A 51 -8.12 13.60 17.17
C PRO A 51 -9.17 12.93 16.27
N ALA A 52 -9.07 13.11 14.95
CA ALA A 52 -10.01 12.52 14.01
C ALA A 52 -9.91 10.98 13.95
N ALA A 53 -8.71 10.41 14.08
CA ALA A 53 -8.53 8.97 14.16
C ALA A 53 -9.14 8.38 15.43
N PHE A 54 -8.96 9.03 16.59
CA PHE A 54 -9.53 8.57 17.86
C PHE A 54 -11.05 8.64 17.88
N ALA A 55 -11.66 9.67 17.30
CA ALA A 55 -13.10 9.74 17.16
C ALA A 55 -13.68 8.52 16.41
N ILE A 56 -13.01 8.05 15.36
CA ILE A 56 -13.39 6.82 14.65
C ILE A 56 -13.20 5.60 15.57
N CYS A 57 -12.08 5.52 16.30
CA CYS A 57 -11.85 4.42 17.24
C CYS A 57 -12.92 4.37 18.35
N GLU A 58 -13.37 5.51 18.86
CA GLU A 58 -14.45 5.60 19.86
C GLU A 58 -15.76 5.06 19.28
N GLN A 59 -16.14 5.49 18.07
CA GLN A 59 -17.32 4.96 17.36
C GLN A 59 -17.22 3.44 17.14
N LEU A 60 -16.04 2.94 16.78
CA LEU A 60 -15.82 1.51 16.63
C LEU A 60 -15.81 0.77 17.98
N ALA A 61 -15.46 1.42 19.08
CA ALA A 61 -15.48 0.79 20.40
C ALA A 61 -16.90 0.59 20.95
N GLU A 62 -17.90 1.30 20.40
CA GLU A 62 -19.30 1.17 20.80
C GLU A 62 -19.95 -0.15 20.36
N SER A 63 -19.44 -0.81 19.30
CA SER A 63 -20.03 -2.09 18.86
C SER A 63 -19.30 -3.32 19.44
N PRO A 64 -19.98 -4.48 19.58
CA PRO A 64 -19.39 -5.67 20.16
C PRO A 64 -18.15 -6.17 19.41
N ALA A 65 -17.07 -6.44 20.14
CA ALA A 65 -15.79 -6.88 19.56
C ALA A 65 -15.92 -8.17 18.73
N ASP A 66 -16.80 -9.10 19.13
CA ASP A 66 -17.03 -10.36 18.41
C ASP A 66 -17.62 -10.12 17.01
N SER A 67 -18.54 -9.16 16.87
CA SER A 67 -19.12 -8.79 15.57
C SER A 67 -18.05 -8.24 14.63
N TYR A 68 -17.19 -7.33 15.10
CA TYR A 68 -16.07 -6.83 14.29
C TYR A 68 -15.07 -7.92 13.92
N ALA A 69 -14.73 -8.80 14.86
CA ALA A 69 -13.82 -9.90 14.61
C ALA A 69 -14.35 -10.79 13.48
N ARG A 70 -15.64 -11.15 13.53
CA ARG A 70 -16.30 -11.94 12.47
C ARG A 70 -16.33 -11.22 11.14
N THR A 71 -16.72 -9.94 11.11
CA THR A 71 -16.74 -9.15 9.87
C THR A 71 -15.35 -9.04 9.26
N LYS A 72 -14.33 -8.78 10.08
CA LYS A 72 -12.93 -8.70 9.63
C LYS A 72 -12.43 -10.05 9.11
N THR A 73 -12.73 -11.15 9.80
CA THR A 73 -12.41 -12.51 9.33
C THR A 73 -13.06 -12.80 7.98
N TRP A 74 -14.36 -12.54 7.84
CA TRP A 74 -15.09 -12.76 6.59
C TRP A 74 -14.51 -11.96 5.42
N LEU A 75 -14.16 -10.68 5.66
CA LEU A 75 -13.51 -9.85 4.64
C LEU A 75 -12.18 -10.45 4.19
N TYR A 76 -11.35 -10.97 5.10
CA TYR A 76 -10.09 -11.62 4.73
C TYR A 76 -10.28 -12.97 4.03
N GLU A 77 -11.22 -13.79 4.49
CA GLU A 77 -11.54 -15.07 3.87
C GLU A 77 -12.07 -14.88 2.44
N SER A 78 -12.82 -13.81 2.18
CA SER A 78 -13.27 -13.47 0.82
C SER A 78 -12.13 -13.17 -0.17
N LEU A 79 -10.90 -12.99 0.33
CA LEU A 79 -9.73 -12.57 -0.45
C LEU A 79 -8.60 -13.62 -0.49
N SER A 80 -8.74 -14.73 0.25
CA SER A 80 -7.61 -15.57 0.69
C SER A 80 -6.94 -16.39 -0.42
N ASP A 81 -7.72 -16.98 -1.32
CA ASP A 81 -7.18 -17.88 -2.37
C ASP A 81 -6.45 -17.10 -3.46
N GLU A 82 -6.97 -15.93 -3.84
CA GLU A 82 -6.39 -15.06 -4.86
C GLU A 82 -5.07 -14.45 -4.36
N ILE A 83 -5.05 -13.91 -3.14
CA ILE A 83 -3.87 -13.23 -2.60
C ILE A 83 -2.69 -14.19 -2.45
N THR A 84 -2.92 -15.42 -2.00
CA THR A 84 -1.85 -16.41 -1.80
C THR A 84 -1.10 -16.71 -3.10
N THR A 85 -1.84 -16.84 -4.20
CA THR A 85 -1.26 -17.07 -5.54
C THR A 85 -0.47 -15.85 -6.00
N VAL A 86 -1.03 -14.66 -5.88
CA VAL A 86 -0.37 -13.41 -6.29
C VAL A 86 0.92 -13.18 -5.51
N LEU A 87 0.91 -13.41 -4.19
CA LEU A 87 2.11 -13.27 -3.36
C LEU A 87 3.20 -14.28 -3.74
N ARG A 88 2.82 -15.53 -4.07
CA ARG A 88 3.77 -16.55 -4.53
C ARG A 88 4.45 -16.12 -5.83
N ASP A 89 3.68 -15.63 -6.80
CA ASP A 89 4.20 -15.17 -8.08
C ASP A 89 5.05 -13.90 -7.94
N ALA A 90 4.60 -12.93 -7.14
CA ALA A 90 5.37 -11.74 -6.85
C ALA A 90 6.70 -12.08 -6.16
N ALA A 91 6.71 -13.01 -5.21
CA ALA A 91 7.95 -13.48 -4.55
C ALA A 91 8.90 -14.19 -5.53
N ARG A 92 8.38 -14.90 -6.54
CA ARG A 92 9.17 -15.51 -7.62
C ARG A 92 9.82 -14.43 -8.50
N LEU A 93 9.05 -13.44 -8.93
CA LEU A 93 9.56 -12.33 -9.75
C LEU A 93 10.59 -11.47 -9.00
N HIS A 94 10.35 -11.17 -7.73
CA HIS A 94 11.31 -10.48 -6.88
C HIS A 94 12.63 -11.27 -6.80
N ARG A 95 12.57 -12.57 -6.52
CA ARG A 95 13.77 -13.43 -6.50
C ARG A 95 14.54 -13.41 -7.81
N GLN A 96 13.86 -13.39 -8.95
CA GLN A 96 14.50 -13.26 -10.27
C GLN A 96 15.17 -11.88 -10.44
N GLY A 97 14.48 -10.81 -10.04
CA GLY A 97 15.02 -9.45 -10.09
C GLY A 97 16.23 -9.22 -9.17
N PHE A 98 16.27 -9.87 -8.00
CA PHE A 98 17.48 -9.84 -7.16
C PHE A 98 18.62 -10.65 -7.77
N LYS A 99 18.35 -11.79 -8.43
CA LYS A 99 19.40 -12.58 -9.10
C LYS A 99 20.04 -11.84 -10.28
N SER A 100 19.35 -10.89 -10.92
CA SER A 100 19.91 -10.15 -12.05
C SER A 100 20.95 -9.09 -11.66
N GLY A 101 21.09 -8.76 -10.38
CA GLY A 101 22.05 -7.77 -9.88
C GLY A 101 21.61 -6.30 -10.06
N VAL A 102 20.55 -6.03 -10.82
CA VAL A 102 20.06 -4.68 -11.10
C VAL A 102 19.59 -3.98 -9.82
N SER A 103 18.88 -4.69 -8.94
CA SER A 103 18.40 -4.15 -7.66
C SER A 103 19.57 -3.71 -6.75
N GLN A 104 20.62 -4.52 -6.68
CA GLN A 104 21.81 -4.25 -5.86
C GLN A 104 22.59 -3.06 -6.39
N ALA A 105 22.74 -2.97 -7.72
CA ALA A 105 23.36 -1.81 -8.38
C ALA A 105 22.56 -0.53 -8.09
N GLY A 106 21.22 -0.59 -8.16
CA GLY A 106 20.34 0.53 -7.84
C GLY A 106 20.45 0.99 -6.38
N VAL A 107 20.42 0.07 -5.42
CA VAL A 107 20.62 0.38 -3.99
C VAL A 107 21.99 1.00 -3.74
N THR A 108 23.04 0.43 -4.34
CA THR A 108 24.40 0.97 -4.23
C THR A 108 24.47 2.39 -4.76
N HIS A 109 23.83 2.67 -5.90
CA HIS A 109 23.77 4.01 -6.47
C HIS A 109 23.02 5.00 -5.55
N PHE A 110 21.86 4.60 -5.03
CA PHE A 110 21.05 5.42 -4.12
C PHE A 110 21.78 5.76 -2.81
N LEU A 111 22.52 4.80 -2.25
CA LEU A 111 23.25 4.97 -0.99
C LEU A 111 24.59 5.69 -1.15
N ARG A 112 25.05 5.96 -2.38
CA ARG A 112 26.26 6.76 -2.57
C ARG A 112 26.00 8.15 -1.97
N PRO A 113 26.90 8.66 -1.12
CA PRO A 113 26.76 10.01 -0.61
C PRO A 113 26.66 10.97 -1.79
N ASN A 114 25.59 11.76 -1.83
CA ASN A 114 25.40 12.79 -2.83
C ASN A 114 26.54 13.79 -2.70
N VAL A 115 27.53 13.72 -3.59
CA VAL A 115 28.52 14.77 -3.79
C VAL A 115 27.85 15.90 -4.59
N LYS A 116 26.91 16.58 -3.91
CA LYS A 116 26.51 17.97 -4.17
C LYS A 116 26.68 18.66 -2.82
N SER A 117 27.93 18.89 -2.42
CA SER A 117 28.59 20.21 -2.43
C SER A 117 27.75 21.32 -1.79
N ALA A 118 28.28 21.82 -0.68
CA ALA A 118 28.20 23.19 -0.13
C ALA A 118 26.84 23.91 -0.16
#